data_AF-A0A1D2MCQ0-F1
#
_entry.id   AF-A0A1D2MCQ0-F1
#
_cell.length_a   1.000
_cell.length_b   1.000
_cell.length_c   1.000
_cell.angle_alpha   90.00
_cell.angle_beta   90.00
_cell.angle_gamma   90.00
#
_symmetry.space_group_name_H-M   'P 1'
#
loop_
_entity.id
_entity.type
_entity.pdbx_description
1 polymer ?
#
loop_
_entity_poly.entity_id
_entity_poly.type
_entity_poly.pdbx_seq_one_letter_code
_entity_poly.pdbx_strand_id
1 'polypeptide(L)'
;MMSPRNEAKPLYLARMPWYAKKRSKLLETHVRAQVVYKKTAPDGEVESIVQKELEVGALEEDEDRILLYWPTTIVHEINEDSPFYEMSCDDLAKAQGNNGTGGSDWELIVVLEGVVESTGMTTQARTSYLPSEILWGRKFRSMMKSKGGAYLVDFDLFNSTISCDETPLCSAKAWDSQNQHRDSCSSSGSSNEAVEADSAGNSGCRRGAAEGNKDEANDTSTSS
;
A
#
# COMPACT_ATOMS: atom_id res chain seq x y z
N MET A 1 -4.30 -6.36 -5.02
CA MET A 1 -4.40 -5.92 -3.59
C MET A 1 -3.56 -4.68 -3.40
N MET A 2 -3.76 -3.92 -2.32
CA MET A 2 -3.00 -2.70 -1.96
C MET A 2 -2.45 -2.77 -0.53
N SER A 3 -1.13 -2.75 -0.37
CA SER A 3 -0.44 -2.76 0.95
C SER A 3 0.94 -2.12 0.82
N PRO A 4 1.50 -1.47 1.86
CA PRO A 4 2.86 -0.89 1.83
C PRO A 4 3.98 -1.94 1.80
N ARG A 5 5.14 -1.60 1.20
CA ARG A 5 6.36 -2.43 1.16
C ARG A 5 7.26 -2.17 2.37
N ASN A 6 7.32 -0.92 2.84
CA ASN A 6 8.15 -0.42 3.95
C ASN A 6 7.66 0.99 4.36
N GLU A 7 6.52 1.10 5.06
CA GLU A 7 5.92 2.38 5.51
C GLU A 7 5.59 3.44 4.42
N ALA A 8 5.69 3.14 3.13
CA ALA A 8 5.23 4.06 2.09
C ALA A 8 4.63 3.34 0.88
N LYS A 9 3.46 3.87 0.48
CA LYS A 9 2.72 3.69 -0.78
C LYS A 9 1.94 2.39 -0.96
N PRO A 10 0.63 2.47 -1.29
CA PRO A 10 -0.18 1.30 -1.60
C PRO A 10 0.35 0.61 -2.86
N LEU A 11 0.65 -0.69 -2.78
CA LEU A 11 1.22 -1.49 -3.89
C LEU A 11 0.16 -2.30 -4.60
N TYR A 12 0.09 -2.32 -5.92
CA TYR A 12 -0.73 -3.36 -6.57
C TYR A 12 -0.04 -4.71 -6.51
N LEU A 13 -0.65 -5.66 -5.80
CA LEU A 13 -0.18 -7.03 -5.73
C LEU A 13 -1.05 -7.93 -6.62
N ALA A 14 -0.44 -8.52 -7.64
CA ALA A 14 -0.98 -9.66 -8.37
C ALA A 14 -0.02 -10.84 -8.21
N ARG A 15 -0.54 -12.02 -7.86
CA ARG A 15 0.23 -13.26 -7.85
C ARG A 15 -0.03 -14.00 -9.14
N MET A 16 1.03 -14.37 -9.83
CA MET A 16 0.94 -15.18 -11.03
C MET A 16 1.20 -16.64 -10.68
N PRO A 17 0.20 -17.54 -10.81
CA PRO A 17 0.45 -18.96 -10.67
C PRO A 17 0.96 -19.47 -12.01
N TRP A 18 2.26 -19.77 -12.14
CA TRP A 18 2.68 -20.74 -13.15
C TRP A 18 2.45 -22.12 -12.58
N TYR A 19 1.24 -22.65 -12.80
CA TYR A 19 0.96 -24.04 -12.46
C TYR A 19 1.88 -24.96 -13.25
N ALA A 20 2.66 -25.72 -12.48
CA ALA A 20 3.29 -26.98 -12.84
C ALA A 20 2.28 -28.05 -13.29
N LYS A 21 1.36 -27.75 -14.22
CA LYS A 21 0.60 -28.75 -14.99
C LYS A 21 1.41 -29.27 -16.17
N LYS A 22 2.48 -28.58 -16.54
CA LYS A 22 3.53 -29.06 -17.44
C LYS A 22 4.88 -28.76 -16.79
N ARG A 23 5.81 -29.71 -16.83
CA ARG A 23 7.22 -29.53 -16.42
C ARG A 23 7.99 -28.52 -17.31
N SER A 24 7.28 -27.64 -18.03
CA SER A 24 7.85 -26.66 -18.94
C SER A 24 8.13 -25.38 -18.19
N LYS A 25 9.39 -24.94 -18.22
CA LYS A 25 9.77 -23.62 -17.73
C LYS A 25 9.38 -22.56 -18.74
N LEU A 26 9.11 -21.36 -18.26
CA LEU A 26 9.09 -20.18 -19.10
C LEU A 26 10.49 -19.57 -19.06
N LEU A 27 11.03 -19.31 -20.25
CA LEU A 27 12.25 -18.55 -20.46
C LEU A 27 11.87 -17.11 -20.82
N GLU A 28 12.76 -16.16 -20.55
CA GLU A 28 12.57 -14.74 -20.90
C GLU A 28 11.19 -14.22 -20.48
N THR A 29 10.80 -14.54 -19.23
CA THR A 29 9.48 -14.18 -18.73
C THR A 29 9.47 -12.73 -18.31
N HIS A 30 8.47 -11.98 -18.74
CA HIS A 30 8.25 -10.60 -18.33
C HIS A 30 6.78 -10.33 -18.08
N VAL A 31 6.52 -9.35 -17.22
CA VAL A 31 5.17 -8.96 -16.83
C VAL A 31 4.89 -7.55 -17.28
N ARG A 32 3.66 -7.32 -17.74
CA ARG A 32 3.15 -6.00 -18.11
C ARG A 32 1.82 -5.77 -17.41
N ALA A 33 1.54 -4.53 -17.04
CA ALA A 33 0.24 -4.15 -16.54
C ALA A 33 -0.24 -2.87 -17.22
N GLN A 34 -1.55 -2.80 -17.46
CA GLN A 34 -2.19 -1.65 -18.08
C GLN A 34 -3.50 -1.37 -17.36
N VAL A 35 -3.79 -0.10 -17.09
CA VAL A 35 -5.12 0.32 -16.67
C VAL A 35 -5.88 0.81 -17.88
N VAL A 36 -7.14 0.38 -17.98
CA VAL A 36 -8.09 0.84 -18.99
C VAL A 36 -9.21 1.56 -18.27
N TYR A 37 -9.53 2.79 -18.69
CA TYR A 37 -10.60 3.57 -18.07
C TYR A 37 -11.29 4.47 -19.09
N LYS A 38 -12.55 4.81 -18.81
CA LYS A 38 -13.32 5.74 -19.64
C LYS A 38 -13.01 7.17 -19.24
N LYS A 39 -12.72 8.01 -20.22
CA LYS A 39 -12.57 9.46 -20.07
C LYS A 39 -13.75 10.16 -20.75
N THR A 40 -14.55 10.83 -19.94
CA THR A 40 -15.64 11.70 -20.41
C THR A 40 -15.07 13.06 -20.77
N ALA A 41 -15.35 13.53 -21.98
CA ALA A 41 -14.98 14.88 -22.41
C ALA A 41 -15.79 15.96 -21.64
N PRO A 42 -15.25 17.18 -21.49
CA PRO A 42 -15.92 18.27 -20.76
C PRO A 42 -17.29 18.68 -21.33
N ASP A 43 -17.54 18.39 -22.61
CA ASP A 43 -18.76 18.66 -23.36
C ASP A 43 -19.80 17.52 -23.27
N GLY A 44 -19.46 16.40 -22.62
CA GLY A 44 -20.38 15.29 -22.36
C GLY A 44 -20.63 14.34 -23.53
N GLU A 45 -20.08 14.58 -24.73
CA GLU A 45 -20.45 13.80 -25.95
C GLU A 45 -19.38 12.85 -26.48
N VAL A 46 -18.21 12.73 -25.85
CA VAL A 46 -17.23 11.70 -26.24
C VAL A 46 -16.69 10.94 -25.01
N GLU A 47 -17.11 9.68 -24.88
CA GLU A 47 -16.48 8.68 -24.02
C GLU A 47 -15.31 8.04 -24.79
N SER A 48 -14.09 8.47 -24.49
CA SER A 48 -12.88 7.83 -25.04
C SER A 48 -12.36 6.79 -24.06
N ILE A 49 -12.02 5.60 -24.55
CA ILE A 49 -11.34 4.57 -23.74
C ILE A 49 -9.85 4.89 -23.76
N VAL A 50 -9.29 5.17 -22.58
CA VAL A 50 -7.86 5.43 -22.40
C VAL A 50 -7.21 4.18 -21.83
N GLN A 51 -6.04 3.84 -22.36
CA GLN A 51 -5.19 2.76 -21.86
C GLN A 51 -3.86 3.37 -21.43
N LYS A 52 -3.43 3.10 -20.20
CA LYS A 52 -2.17 3.58 -19.65
C LYS A 52 -1.37 2.40 -19.11
N GLU A 53 -0.14 2.27 -19.58
CA GLU A 53 0.80 1.25 -19.10
C GLU A 53 1.31 1.62 -17.70
N LEU A 54 1.49 0.61 -16.87
CA LEU A 54 1.97 0.72 -15.50
C LEU A 54 3.35 0.08 -15.39
N GLU A 55 4.26 0.78 -14.72
CA GLU A 55 5.56 0.23 -14.36
C GLU A 55 5.38 -0.87 -13.31
N VAL A 56 5.88 -2.07 -13.59
CA VAL A 56 5.75 -3.22 -12.71
C VAL A 56 7.10 -3.89 -12.49
N GLY A 57 7.28 -4.41 -11.28
CA GLY A 57 8.44 -5.22 -10.90
C GLY A 57 8.06 -6.40 -10.02
N ALA A 58 8.98 -7.32 -9.80
CA ALA A 58 8.82 -8.33 -8.76
C ALA A 58 8.96 -7.70 -7.35
N LEU A 59 8.35 -8.33 -6.35
CA LEU A 59 8.46 -7.85 -4.96
C LEU A 59 9.90 -7.82 -4.41
N GLU A 60 10.81 -8.61 -4.97
CA GLU A 60 12.22 -8.66 -4.54
C GLU A 60 13.15 -7.90 -5.50
N GLU A 61 12.70 -7.64 -6.73
CA GLU A 61 13.49 -7.07 -7.82
C GLU A 61 12.61 -6.05 -8.57
N ASP A 62 13.03 -4.79 -8.69
CA ASP A 62 12.25 -3.74 -9.35
C ASP A 62 12.29 -3.84 -10.90
N GLU A 63 12.45 -5.07 -11.42
CA GLU A 63 12.51 -5.38 -12.84
C GLU A 63 11.24 -6.13 -13.30
N ASP A 64 10.80 -5.83 -14.52
CA ASP A 64 9.64 -6.46 -15.16
C ASP A 64 9.92 -7.89 -15.61
N ARG A 65 11.21 -8.22 -15.81
CA ARG A 65 11.70 -9.56 -16.15
C ARG A 65 11.83 -10.38 -14.89
N ILE A 66 11.20 -11.55 -14.89
CA ILE A 66 11.15 -12.40 -13.70
C ILE A 66 11.60 -13.82 -14.03
N LEU A 67 12.32 -14.44 -13.11
CA LEU A 67 12.58 -15.88 -13.15
C LEU A 67 11.44 -16.61 -12.42
N LEU A 68 10.46 -17.10 -13.17
CA LEU A 68 9.23 -17.68 -12.62
C LEU A 68 9.41 -19.15 -12.20
N TYR A 69 10.32 -19.42 -11.25
CA TYR A 69 10.53 -20.75 -10.65
C TYR A 69 9.49 -21.08 -9.57
N TRP A 70 9.00 -20.07 -8.86
CA TRP A 70 7.95 -20.16 -7.84
C TRP A 70 6.94 -19.02 -8.01
N PRO A 71 5.79 -19.07 -7.33
CA PRO A 71 4.83 -17.97 -7.39
C PRO A 71 5.45 -16.64 -6.94
N THR A 72 5.60 -15.72 -7.87
CA THR A 72 6.14 -14.37 -7.62
C THR A 72 4.99 -13.38 -7.46
N THR A 73 5.17 -12.43 -6.56
CA THR A 73 4.24 -11.31 -6.40
C THR A 73 4.75 -10.13 -7.22
N ILE A 74 3.90 -9.66 -8.14
CA ILE A 74 4.18 -8.50 -8.99
C ILE A 74 3.65 -7.26 -8.29
N VAL A 75 4.41 -6.18 -8.40
CA VAL A 75 4.25 -4.91 -7.70
C VAL A 75 4.22 -3.78 -8.71
N HIS A 76 3.24 -2.89 -8.58
CA HIS A 76 3.31 -1.53 -9.14
C HIS A 76 3.44 -0.54 -7.99
N GLU A 77 4.49 0.28 -8.01
CA GLU A 77 4.61 1.41 -7.08
C GLU A 77 3.70 2.55 -7.54
N ILE A 78 2.82 3.01 -6.65
CA ILE A 78 1.99 4.18 -6.92
C ILE A 78 2.81 5.45 -6.65
N ASN A 79 3.50 5.93 -7.67
CA ASN A 79 4.26 7.19 -7.70
C ASN A 79 3.47 8.31 -8.42
N GLU A 80 4.09 9.48 -8.60
CA GLU A 80 3.47 10.65 -9.25
C GLU A 80 3.00 10.38 -10.69
N ASP A 81 3.65 9.46 -11.38
CA ASP A 81 3.31 9.04 -12.74
C ASP A 81 2.19 7.99 -12.77
N SER A 82 1.83 7.40 -11.63
CA SER A 82 0.78 6.40 -11.54
C SER A 82 -0.61 7.02 -11.72
N PRO A 83 -1.51 6.41 -12.52
CA PRO A 83 -2.90 6.84 -12.60
C PRO A 83 -3.67 6.71 -11.28
N PHE A 84 -3.10 6.02 -10.29
CA PHE A 84 -3.70 5.79 -8.98
C PHE A 84 -3.14 6.72 -7.91
N TYR A 85 -2.26 7.66 -8.26
CA TYR A 85 -1.55 8.53 -7.32
C TYR A 85 -2.48 9.34 -6.40
N GLU A 86 -3.62 9.77 -6.94
CA GLU A 86 -4.62 10.57 -6.21
C GLU A 86 -5.73 9.71 -5.57
N MET A 87 -5.75 8.40 -5.82
CA MET A 87 -6.82 7.53 -5.35
C MET A 87 -6.66 7.21 -3.86
N SER A 88 -7.70 7.49 -3.07
CA SER A 88 -7.77 7.14 -1.65
C SER A 88 -8.55 5.84 -1.39
N CYS A 89 -8.54 5.35 -0.15
CA CYS A 89 -9.37 4.21 0.27
C CYS A 89 -10.87 4.47 0.02
N ASP A 90 -11.34 5.68 0.29
CA ASP A 90 -12.74 6.06 0.09
C ASP A 90 -13.11 6.11 -1.39
N ASP A 91 -12.19 6.56 -2.26
CA ASP A 91 -12.42 6.59 -3.69
C ASP A 91 -12.48 5.20 -4.30
N LEU A 92 -11.63 4.29 -3.82
CA LEU A 92 -11.75 2.88 -4.16
C LEU A 92 -13.08 2.33 -3.67
N ALA A 93 -13.49 2.59 -2.42
CA ALA A 93 -14.77 2.13 -1.88
C ALA A 93 -15.97 2.65 -2.69
N LYS A 94 -15.93 3.90 -3.16
CA LYS A 94 -16.95 4.47 -4.07
C LYS A 94 -16.98 3.72 -5.40
N ALA A 95 -15.81 3.42 -5.98
CA ALA A 95 -15.70 2.64 -7.21
C ALA A 95 -16.20 1.18 -7.04
N GLN A 96 -16.18 0.65 -5.82
CA GLN A 96 -16.71 -0.69 -5.49
C GLN A 96 -18.22 -0.70 -5.24
N GLY A 97 -18.77 0.39 -4.71
CA GLY A 97 -20.10 0.44 -4.10
C GLY A 97 -21.29 0.63 -5.04
N ASN A 98 -21.10 0.72 -6.36
CA ASN A 98 -22.13 0.80 -7.42
C ASN A 98 -23.59 1.00 -6.97
N ASN A 99 -23.93 2.21 -6.50
CA ASN A 99 -25.30 2.72 -6.44
C ASN A 99 -25.56 3.72 -7.61
N GLY A 100 -25.12 3.36 -8.82
CA GLY A 100 -25.46 4.08 -10.05
C GLY A 100 -25.04 5.55 -10.14
N THR A 101 -24.21 6.05 -9.22
CA THR A 101 -23.84 7.48 -9.14
C THR A 101 -22.32 7.62 -9.13
N GLY A 102 -21.70 7.62 -10.32
CA GLY A 102 -20.39 8.25 -10.55
C GLY A 102 -19.13 7.55 -10.00
N GLY A 103 -19.12 6.23 -9.83
CA GLY A 103 -17.86 5.50 -9.58
C GLY A 103 -16.97 5.49 -10.83
N SER A 104 -15.65 5.58 -10.67
CA SER A 104 -14.71 5.51 -11.80
C SER A 104 -14.66 4.10 -12.40
N ASP A 105 -15.12 3.95 -13.64
CA ASP A 105 -15.01 2.73 -14.42
C ASP A 105 -13.56 2.53 -14.90
N TRP A 106 -12.79 1.70 -14.19
CA TRP A 106 -11.46 1.27 -14.63
C TRP A 106 -11.26 -0.24 -14.46
N GLU A 107 -10.40 -0.81 -15.29
CA GLU A 107 -10.02 -2.22 -15.28
C GLU A 107 -8.50 -2.31 -15.33
N LEU A 108 -7.90 -3.09 -14.42
CA LEU A 108 -6.46 -3.36 -14.40
C LEU A 108 -6.20 -4.69 -15.11
N ILE A 109 -5.55 -4.63 -16.27
CA ILE A 109 -5.14 -5.80 -17.03
C ILE A 109 -3.69 -6.13 -16.69
N VAL A 110 -3.42 -7.39 -16.39
CA VAL A 110 -2.06 -7.89 -16.14
C VAL A 110 -1.76 -9.04 -17.11
N VAL A 111 -0.59 -8.96 -17.72
CA VAL A 111 -0.14 -9.83 -18.79
C VAL A 111 1.19 -10.44 -18.41
N LEU A 112 1.28 -11.77 -18.47
CA LEU A 112 2.51 -12.53 -18.35
C LEU A 112 2.88 -13.06 -19.73
N GLU A 113 4.06 -12.72 -20.21
CA GLU A 113 4.62 -13.18 -21.48
C GLU A 113 5.89 -13.99 -21.21
N GLY A 114 6.18 -14.96 -22.08
CA GLY A 114 7.42 -15.72 -22.02
C GLY A 114 7.49 -16.80 -23.10
N VAL A 115 8.63 -17.48 -23.17
CA VAL A 115 8.88 -18.56 -24.14
C VAL A 115 8.82 -19.91 -23.42
N VAL A 116 8.01 -20.84 -23.93
CA VAL A 116 7.91 -22.18 -23.35
C VAL A 116 9.16 -22.99 -23.72
N GLU A 117 9.96 -23.39 -22.72
CA GLU A 117 11.25 -24.09 -22.89
C GLU A 117 11.15 -25.31 -23.80
N SER A 118 10.07 -26.10 -23.68
CA SER A 118 9.90 -27.34 -24.44
C SER A 118 9.53 -27.15 -25.91
N THR A 119 8.95 -26.02 -26.29
CA THR A 119 8.43 -25.79 -27.65
C THR A 119 9.07 -24.62 -28.37
N GLY A 120 9.76 -23.73 -27.66
CA GLY A 120 10.28 -22.47 -28.19
C GLY A 120 9.18 -21.49 -28.63
N MET A 121 7.91 -21.78 -28.33
CA MET A 121 6.80 -20.89 -28.68
C MET A 121 6.62 -19.83 -27.61
N THR A 122 6.33 -18.61 -28.05
CA THR A 122 5.88 -17.54 -27.15
C THR A 122 4.47 -17.87 -26.64
N THR A 123 4.26 -17.63 -25.35
CA THR A 123 2.96 -17.78 -24.70
C THR A 123 2.64 -16.52 -23.93
N GLN A 124 1.34 -16.25 -23.80
CA GLN A 124 0.82 -15.10 -23.08
C GLN A 124 -0.34 -15.56 -22.21
N ALA A 125 -0.25 -15.27 -20.91
CA ALA A 125 -1.36 -15.40 -19.98
C ALA A 125 -1.84 -14.00 -19.61
N ARG A 126 -3.15 -13.80 -19.58
CA ARG A 126 -3.78 -12.50 -19.29
C ARG A 126 -4.82 -12.68 -18.19
N THR A 127 -4.89 -11.72 -17.30
CA THR A 127 -5.92 -11.61 -16.26
C THR A 127 -6.29 -10.14 -16.11
N SER A 128 -7.48 -9.86 -15.60
CA SER A 128 -7.89 -8.49 -15.30
C SER A 128 -8.60 -8.41 -13.95
N TYR A 129 -8.57 -7.21 -13.38
CA TYR A 129 -9.14 -6.91 -12.08
C TYR A 129 -10.03 -5.67 -12.17
N LEU A 130 -11.26 -5.80 -11.70
CA LEU A 130 -12.18 -4.69 -11.47
C LEU A 130 -11.88 -4.01 -10.12
N PRO A 131 -12.36 -2.78 -9.88
CA PRO A 131 -12.14 -2.09 -8.61
C PRO A 131 -12.68 -2.89 -7.42
N SER A 132 -13.78 -3.63 -7.62
CA SER A 132 -14.40 -4.55 -6.65
C SER A 132 -13.51 -5.73 -6.22
N GLU A 133 -12.50 -6.09 -7.03
CA GLU A 133 -11.58 -7.19 -6.75
C GLU A 133 -10.29 -6.70 -6.08
N ILE A 134 -10.11 -5.38 -5.97
CA ILE A 134 -8.95 -4.77 -5.34
C ILE A 134 -9.21 -4.54 -3.86
N LEU A 135 -8.43 -5.21 -3.03
CA LEU A 135 -8.54 -5.10 -1.58
C LEU A 135 -7.54 -4.07 -1.04
N TRP A 136 -8.04 -2.98 -0.44
CA TRP A 136 -7.23 -1.99 0.29
C TRP A 136 -6.76 -2.56 1.63
N GLY A 137 -5.55 -2.19 2.06
CA GLY A 137 -5.01 -2.56 3.36
C GLY A 137 -4.80 -4.06 3.55
N ARG A 138 -4.51 -4.80 2.47
CA ARG A 138 -4.31 -6.25 2.52
C ARG A 138 -3.02 -6.65 1.81
N LYS A 139 -2.27 -7.54 2.46
CA LYS A 139 -1.11 -8.21 1.86
C LYS A 139 -1.37 -9.69 1.70
N PHE A 140 -0.74 -10.28 0.70
CA PHE A 140 -0.79 -11.71 0.55
C PHE A 140 -0.07 -12.43 1.69
N ARG A 141 -0.65 -13.54 2.15
CA ARG A 141 -0.01 -14.42 3.14
C ARG A 141 1.19 -15.14 2.50
N SER A 142 2.30 -15.23 3.21
CA SER A 142 3.47 -16.01 2.73
C SER A 142 3.07 -17.47 2.47
N MET A 143 3.48 -17.99 1.31
CA MET A 143 3.26 -19.39 0.91
C MET A 143 4.45 -20.29 1.22
N MET A 144 5.61 -19.71 1.53
CA MET A 144 6.84 -20.45 1.72
C MET A 144 6.99 -20.90 3.17
N LYS A 145 7.21 -22.19 3.37
CA LYS A 145 7.58 -22.79 4.66
C LYS A 145 8.94 -23.45 4.52
N SER A 146 9.90 -23.10 5.38
CA SER A 146 11.17 -23.82 5.46
C SER A 146 11.01 -25.01 6.40
N LYS A 147 11.31 -26.22 5.92
CA LYS A 147 11.31 -27.44 6.74
C LYS A 147 12.47 -28.33 6.34
N GLY A 148 13.42 -28.52 7.24
CA GLY A 148 14.54 -29.46 7.05
C GLY A 148 15.48 -29.10 5.88
N GLY A 149 15.70 -27.81 5.62
CA GLY A 149 16.57 -27.34 4.53
C GLY A 149 15.91 -27.31 3.13
N ALA A 150 14.64 -27.68 3.03
CA ALA A 150 13.84 -27.52 1.83
C ALA A 150 12.77 -26.42 2.00
N TYR A 151 12.45 -25.73 0.91
CA TYR A 151 11.32 -24.82 0.83
C TYR A 151 10.10 -25.57 0.30
N LEU A 152 9.02 -25.55 1.09
CA LEU A 152 7.71 -26.07 0.71
C LEU A 152 6.80 -24.90 0.37
N VAL A 153 6.13 -24.98 -0.78
CA VAL A 153 5.15 -24.00 -1.22
C VAL A 153 3.75 -24.53 -0.92
N ASP A 154 3.01 -23.82 -0.08
CA ASP A 154 1.63 -24.12 0.29
C ASP A 154 0.67 -23.37 -0.64
N PHE A 155 0.15 -24.07 -1.65
CA PHE A 155 -0.73 -23.47 -2.67
C PHE A 155 -2.14 -23.15 -2.16
N ASP A 156 -2.57 -23.72 -1.02
CA ASP A 156 -3.85 -23.35 -0.40
C ASP A 156 -3.81 -21.89 0.08
N LEU A 157 -2.61 -21.36 0.32
CA LEU A 157 -2.39 -19.98 0.71
C LEU A 157 -2.23 -19.02 -0.48
N PHE A 158 -2.38 -19.50 -1.72
CA PHE A 158 -2.11 -18.71 -2.94
C PHE A 158 -2.92 -17.42 -2.98
N ASN A 159 -4.24 -17.52 -2.81
CA ASN A 159 -5.16 -16.38 -2.75
C ASN A 159 -5.38 -15.86 -1.32
N SER A 160 -4.70 -16.43 -0.32
CA SER A 160 -4.90 -16.07 1.09
C SER A 160 -4.26 -14.72 1.39
N THR A 161 -4.99 -13.90 2.15
CA THR A 161 -4.58 -12.53 2.51
C THR A 161 -4.74 -12.27 3.99
N ILE A 162 -3.95 -11.31 4.48
CA ILE A 162 -4.01 -10.82 5.85
C ILE A 162 -4.20 -9.30 5.83
N SER A 163 -4.87 -8.76 6.85
CA SER A 163 -5.01 -7.31 7.05
C SER A 163 -3.64 -6.68 7.33
N CYS A 164 -3.50 -5.42 6.93
CA CYS A 164 -2.33 -4.60 7.20
C CYS A 164 -2.78 -3.25 7.76
N ASP A 165 -2.86 -3.18 9.09
CA ASP A 165 -3.40 -2.01 9.81
C ASP A 165 -2.52 -0.75 9.64
N GLU A 166 -1.26 -0.93 9.21
CA GLU A 166 -0.31 0.14 8.89
C GLU A 166 -0.61 0.84 7.57
N THR A 167 -1.57 0.37 6.77
CA THR A 167 -1.85 0.96 5.45
C THR A 167 -2.57 2.29 5.61
N PRO A 168 -2.01 3.40 5.09
CA PRO A 168 -2.69 4.69 5.14
C PRO A 168 -4.04 4.63 4.41
N LEU A 169 -5.03 5.37 4.88
CA LEU A 169 -6.34 5.48 4.20
C LEU A 169 -6.34 6.59 3.14
N CYS A 170 -5.36 7.49 3.18
CA CYS A 170 -5.20 8.57 2.24
C CYS A 170 -4.58 8.09 0.91
N SER A 171 -4.65 8.93 -0.11
CA SER A 171 -3.97 8.68 -1.39
C SER A 171 -2.44 8.77 -1.25
N ALA A 172 -1.72 8.21 -2.22
CA ALA A 172 -0.26 8.29 -2.27
C ALA A 172 0.22 9.75 -2.32
N LYS A 173 -0.46 10.61 -3.07
CA LYS A 173 -0.20 12.06 -3.12
C LYS A 173 -0.30 12.74 -1.76
N ALA A 174 -1.34 12.43 -1.00
CA ALA A 174 -1.55 12.99 0.33
C ALA A 174 -0.48 12.49 1.32
N TRP A 175 -0.10 11.21 1.21
CA TRP A 175 0.96 10.61 2.01
C TRP A 175 2.32 11.26 1.75
N ASP A 176 2.69 11.42 0.48
CA ASP A 176 3.96 12.03 0.08
C ASP A 176 4.04 13.49 0.54
N SER A 177 2.94 14.25 0.44
CA SER A 177 2.84 15.63 0.95
C SER A 177 3.04 15.71 2.47
N GLN A 178 2.48 14.76 3.22
CA GLN A 178 2.62 14.72 4.68
C GLN A 178 4.04 14.38 5.11
N ASN A 179 4.71 13.46 4.42
CA ASN A 179 6.08 13.08 4.73
C ASN A 179 7.09 14.18 4.41
N GLN A 180 6.92 14.92 3.30
CA GLN A 180 7.76 16.08 2.99
C GLN A 180 7.72 17.16 4.09
N HIS A 181 6.55 17.37 4.71
CA HIS A 181 6.41 18.30 5.83
C HIS A 181 7.10 17.78 7.11
N ARG A 182 7.12 16.46 7.34
CA ARG A 182 7.82 15.85 8.48
C ARG A 182 9.34 16.02 8.37
N ASP A 183 9.90 15.85 7.17
CA ASP A 183 11.35 16.01 6.93
C ASP A 183 11.81 17.48 6.98
N SER A 184 10.92 18.41 6.62
CA SER A 184 11.19 19.86 6.71
C SER A 184 11.14 20.39 8.15
N CYS A 185 10.35 19.77 9.03
CA CYS A 185 10.23 20.18 10.44
C CYS A 185 11.32 19.55 11.33
N SER A 186 11.83 18.37 10.98
CA SER A 186 12.94 17.73 11.70
C SER A 186 14.30 18.37 11.43
N SER A 187 14.47 19.09 10.30
CA SER A 187 15.70 19.81 9.95
C SER A 187 15.83 21.21 10.58
N SER A 188 14.76 21.77 11.14
CA SER A 188 14.74 23.08 11.79
C SER A 188 14.95 23.05 13.32
N GLY A 189 15.11 21.86 13.93
CA GLY A 189 15.22 21.66 15.38
C GLY A 189 16.64 21.59 15.96
N SER A 190 17.70 21.88 15.19
CA SER A 190 19.09 21.86 15.70
C SER A 190 19.73 23.25 15.72
N SER A 191 19.24 24.11 16.61
CA SER A 191 19.99 25.27 17.09
C SER A 191 19.80 25.38 18.61
N ASN A 192 20.55 24.56 19.35
CA ASN A 192 20.75 24.81 20.78
C ASN A 192 21.75 25.96 20.92
N GLU A 193 21.26 27.18 21.12
CA GLU A 193 22.05 28.23 21.75
C GLU A 193 22.35 27.80 23.19
N ALA A 194 23.63 27.57 23.47
CA ALA A 194 24.14 27.44 24.82
C ALA A 194 24.10 28.82 25.47
N VAL A 195 23.09 29.08 26.30
CA VAL A 195 23.12 30.20 27.25
C VAL A 195 23.86 29.73 28.50
N GLU A 196 25.09 30.22 28.65
CA GLU A 196 25.91 30.08 29.85
C GLU A 196 25.17 30.67 31.06
N ALA A 197 25.04 29.86 32.11
CA ALA A 197 24.53 30.28 33.39
C ALA A 197 25.66 30.98 34.17
N ASP A 198 25.53 32.30 34.38
CA ASP A 198 26.36 33.00 35.35
C ASP A 198 25.64 33.16 36.69
N SER A 199 26.38 32.88 37.76
CA SER A 199 25.88 32.68 39.12
C SER A 199 26.36 33.84 40.00
N ALA A 200 25.46 34.68 40.51
CA ALA A 200 25.72 35.46 41.73
C ALA A 200 24.46 36.10 42.35
N GLY A 201 24.22 35.79 43.62
CA GLY A 201 24.13 36.86 44.64
C GLY A 201 22.78 37.48 45.01
N ASN A 202 22.09 36.82 45.94
CA ASN A 202 21.58 37.38 47.20
C ASN A 202 20.35 38.35 47.25
N SER A 203 19.49 38.01 48.22
CA SER A 203 18.67 38.84 49.12
C SER A 203 17.20 39.16 48.77
N GLY A 204 16.30 38.62 49.62
CA GLY A 204 15.29 39.45 50.30
C GLY A 204 13.79 39.11 50.12
N CYS A 205 13.21 38.45 51.15
CA CYS A 205 11.89 38.69 51.79
C CYS A 205 10.58 38.73 50.92
N ARG A 206 9.39 38.22 51.30
CA ARG A 206 8.76 37.74 52.54
C ARG A 206 7.36 37.14 52.21
N ARG A 207 7.01 36.06 52.91
CA ARG A 207 5.70 35.57 53.44
C ARG A 207 4.34 35.99 52.86
N GLY A 208 3.45 34.99 52.80
CA GLY A 208 1.99 35.09 53.03
C GLY A 208 1.24 33.94 52.34
N ALA A 209 1.10 32.76 52.96
CA ALA A 209 -0.02 32.33 53.84
C ALA A 209 -1.10 31.55 53.06
N ALA A 210 -1.29 30.30 53.46
CA ALA A 210 -2.32 29.38 53.00
C ALA A 210 -3.23 29.03 54.20
N GLU A 211 -4.54 29.20 54.02
CA GLU A 211 -5.66 28.61 54.75
C GLU A 211 -6.72 28.36 53.66
N GLY A 212 -7.37 27.23 53.48
CA GLY A 212 -7.74 26.14 54.39
C GLY A 212 -9.27 26.03 54.33
N ASN A 213 -9.82 24.95 53.75
CA ASN A 213 -10.95 24.24 54.37
C ASN A 213 -11.20 22.86 53.73
N LYS A 214 -11.28 21.85 54.61
CA LYS A 214 -12.02 20.59 54.44
C LYS A 214 -13.51 20.88 54.79
N ASP A 215 -14.53 20.04 54.73
CA ASP A 215 -14.82 18.61 54.69
C ASP A 215 -16.09 18.49 53.79
N GLU A 216 -16.65 17.35 53.37
CA GLU A 216 -17.31 16.33 54.21
C GLU A 216 -17.83 15.19 53.31
N ALA A 217 -17.81 13.98 53.86
CA ALA A 217 -18.18 12.72 53.22
C ALA A 217 -19.70 12.48 53.20
N ASN A 218 -20.19 11.59 52.31
CA ASN A 218 -20.94 10.43 52.80
C ASN A 218 -21.04 9.29 51.77
N ASP A 219 -20.84 8.07 52.28
CA ASP A 219 -21.17 6.78 51.67
C ASP A 219 -22.68 6.65 51.39
N THR A 220 -23.08 5.91 50.36
CA THR A 220 -23.94 4.71 50.53
C THR A 220 -23.94 3.86 49.25
N SER A 221 -23.63 2.58 49.43
CA SER A 221 -23.83 1.47 48.51
C SER A 221 -25.31 1.10 48.38
N THR A 222 -25.78 0.73 47.17
CA THR A 222 -26.76 -0.36 47.05
C THR A 222 -26.74 -0.95 45.65
N SER A 223 -26.40 -2.24 45.61
CA SER A 223 -26.56 -3.15 44.49
C SER A 223 -28.00 -3.65 44.45
N SER A 224 -28.61 -3.72 43.27
CA SER A 224 -29.68 -4.66 42.89
C SER A 224 -29.70 -4.76 41.37
#